data_AF-A0AAV5L5Q2-F1
#
_entry.id   AF-A0AAV5L5Q2-F1
#
_cell.length_a   1.000
_cell.length_b   1.000
_cell.length_c   1.000
_cell.angle_alpha   90.00
_cell.angle_beta   90.00
_cell.angle_gamma   90.00
#
_symmetry.space_group_name_H-M   'P 1'
#
loop_
_entity.id
_entity.type
_entity.pdbx_description
1 polymer ?
#
loop_
_entity_poly.entity_id
_entity_poly.type
_entity_poly.pdbx_seq_one_letter_code
_entity_poly.pdbx_strand_id
1 'polypeptide(L)'
;MAAVQSHLLINISTFLITFFFIFSCSNTLEEDPLHNIFIQEVGGYDPSTYPSYFTSIDNGRFQDLIKLQLDLQAALSSSVITVSVDDFGAKADGTDDTQAFVKAWKAACSAKLGAMFVVPKGKSYLLTPIKFSGPCESNLIMQVRLI
;
A
#
# COMPACT_ATOMS: atom_id res chain seq x y z
N MET A 1 11.68 11.18 52.20
CA MET A 1 11.86 11.57 50.78
C MET A 1 12.17 10.39 49.85
N ALA A 2 12.79 9.29 50.31
CA ALA A 2 13.05 8.11 49.47
C ALA A 2 11.80 7.28 49.08
N ALA A 3 10.78 7.21 49.95
CA ALA A 3 9.57 6.41 49.70
C ALA A 3 8.67 6.97 48.58
N VAL A 4 8.63 8.29 48.39
CA VAL A 4 7.82 8.92 47.33
C VAL A 4 8.38 8.60 45.95
N GLN A 5 9.70 8.48 45.84
CA GLN A 5 10.39 8.13 44.60
C GLN A 5 10.15 6.68 44.19
N SER A 6 10.09 5.74 45.16
CA SER A 6 9.79 4.34 44.86
C SER A 6 8.34 4.14 44.40
N HIS A 7 7.37 4.86 44.99
CA HIS A 7 5.98 4.82 44.54
C HIS A 7 5.79 5.40 43.13
N LEU A 8 6.53 6.47 42.78
CA LEU A 8 6.48 7.07 41.44
C LEU A 8 7.02 6.10 40.37
N LEU A 9 8.11 5.39 40.67
CA LEU A 9 8.70 4.40 39.76
C LEU A 9 7.78 3.18 39.55
N ILE A 10 7.09 2.73 40.61
CA ILE A 10 6.11 1.63 40.53
C ILE A 10 4.93 2.04 39.63
N ASN A 11 4.39 3.25 39.79
CA ASN A 11 3.26 3.73 38.98
C ASN A 11 3.61 3.92 37.50
N ILE A 12 4.84 4.33 37.18
CA ILE A 12 5.31 4.43 35.79
C ILE A 12 5.44 3.05 35.16
N SER A 13 5.99 2.08 35.90
CA SER A 13 6.13 0.70 35.43
C SER A 13 4.77 0.06 35.16
N THR A 14 3.80 0.21 36.07
CA THR A 14 2.45 -0.32 35.86
C THR A 14 1.73 0.32 34.66
N PHE A 15 1.92 1.63 34.44
CA PHE A 15 1.35 2.33 33.28
C PHE A 15 1.97 1.89 31.95
N LEU A 16 3.29 1.67 31.91
CA LEU A 16 3.95 1.17 30.70
C LEU A 16 3.50 -0.26 30.38
N ILE A 17 3.37 -1.12 31.40
CA ILE A 17 2.90 -2.49 31.23
C ILE A 17 1.47 -2.52 30.69
N THR A 18 0.55 -1.74 31.25
CA THR A 18 -0.83 -1.66 30.73
C THR A 18 -0.89 -1.09 29.32
N PHE A 19 -0.07 -0.09 28.99
CA PHE A 19 0.04 0.46 27.64
C PHE A 19 0.53 -0.59 26.63
N PHE A 20 1.55 -1.39 26.97
CA PHE A 20 2.04 -2.48 26.10
C PHE A 20 1.01 -3.60 25.89
N PHE A 21 0.23 -3.94 26.91
CA PHE A 21 -0.86 -4.91 26.79
C PHE A 21 -2.02 -4.37 25.94
N ILE A 22 -2.36 -3.08 26.07
CA ILE A 22 -3.37 -2.42 25.25
C ILE A 22 -2.90 -2.30 23.78
N PHE A 23 -1.64 -1.93 23.54
CA PHE A 23 -1.07 -1.82 22.18
C PHE A 23 -0.94 -3.18 21.48
N SER A 24 -0.70 -4.26 22.24
CA SER A 24 -0.69 -5.62 21.69
C SER A 24 -2.09 -6.09 21.27
N CYS A 25 -3.15 -5.66 21.97
CA CYS A 25 -4.53 -5.96 21.58
C CYS A 25 -5.02 -5.17 20.36
N SER A 26 -4.42 -4.00 20.06
CA SER A 26 -4.81 -3.18 18.90
C SER A 26 -4.26 -3.67 17.56
N ASN A 27 -3.40 -4.71 17.55
CA ASN A 27 -2.86 -5.30 16.32
C ASN A 27 -3.53 -6.63 15.92
N THR A 28 -4.63 -7.03 16.57
CA THR A 28 -5.47 -8.16 16.15
C THR A 28 -6.89 -7.69 15.85
N LEU A 29 -7.05 -6.93 14.77
CA LEU A 29 -8.30 -6.79 14.03
C LEU A 29 -7.98 -6.74 12.52
N GLU A 30 -7.56 -7.87 11.98
CA GLU A 30 -7.86 -8.22 10.59
C GLU A 30 -8.39 -9.65 10.60
N GLU A 31 -9.71 -9.76 10.71
CA GLU A 31 -10.51 -10.82 10.13
C GLU A 31 -11.80 -10.10 9.71
N ASP A 32 -11.81 -9.61 8.47
CA ASP A 32 -13.02 -9.20 7.76
C ASP A 32 -13.89 -10.45 7.53
N PRO A 33 -15.07 -10.58 8.15
CA PRO A 33 -16.00 -11.61 7.84
C PRO A 33 -17.19 -10.98 7.11
N LEU A 34 -16.98 -10.50 5.87
CA LEU A 34 -18.04 -10.63 4.87
C LEU A 34 -17.48 -11.07 3.52
N HIS A 35 -16.97 -12.30 3.55
CA HIS A 35 -16.88 -13.18 2.40
C HIS A 35 -18.24 -13.24 1.67
N ASN A 36 -18.19 -13.01 0.36
CA ASN A 36 -19.16 -13.44 -0.64
C ASN A 36 -20.58 -12.86 -0.55
N ILE A 37 -20.79 -11.74 -1.24
CA ILE A 37 -22.01 -11.60 -2.06
C ILE A 37 -21.79 -12.47 -3.32
N PHE A 38 -21.73 -13.80 -3.12
CA PHE A 38 -22.16 -14.70 -4.17
C PHE A 38 -23.67 -14.57 -4.16
N ILE A 39 -24.24 -13.96 -5.20
CA ILE A 39 -25.63 -14.25 -5.53
C ILE A 39 -25.70 -15.76 -5.62
N GLN A 40 -26.47 -16.34 -4.70
CA GLN A 40 -26.89 -17.71 -4.81
C GLN A 40 -27.65 -17.81 -6.14
N GLU A 41 -26.98 -18.38 -7.13
CA GLU A 41 -27.56 -18.88 -8.37
C GLU A 41 -28.62 -19.92 -8.01
N VAL A 42 -29.84 -19.47 -7.70
CA VAL A 42 -31.08 -20.22 -7.86
C VAL A 42 -32.23 -19.22 -7.99
N GLY A 43 -32.77 -19.13 -9.21
CA GLY A 43 -34.06 -18.49 -9.50
C GLY A 43 -33.96 -17.58 -10.71
N GLY A 44 -34.36 -18.09 -11.87
CA GLY A 44 -34.30 -17.39 -13.16
C GLY A 44 -34.86 -15.97 -13.10
N TYR A 45 -34.02 -15.02 -13.48
CA TYR A 45 -34.44 -13.65 -13.72
C TYR A 45 -35.23 -13.60 -15.03
N ASP A 46 -36.56 -13.47 -14.91
CA ASP A 46 -37.46 -13.16 -16.02
C ASP A 46 -37.67 -11.63 -16.09
N PRO A 47 -37.15 -10.95 -17.12
CA PRO A 47 -37.29 -9.51 -17.29
C PRO A 47 -38.75 -9.01 -17.39
N SER A 48 -39.73 -9.91 -17.57
CA SER A 48 -41.14 -9.55 -17.76
C SER A 48 -41.88 -9.14 -16.48
N THR A 49 -41.33 -9.41 -15.29
CA THR A 49 -42.07 -9.26 -14.02
C THR A 49 -41.94 -7.86 -13.39
N TYR A 50 -40.89 -7.10 -13.70
CA TYR A 50 -40.72 -5.71 -13.23
C TYR A 50 -40.18 -4.76 -14.33
N PRO A 51 -40.98 -4.45 -15.36
CA PRO A 51 -40.54 -3.57 -16.45
C PRO A 51 -40.40 -2.10 -16.00
N SER A 52 -41.21 -1.67 -15.04
CA SER A 52 -41.43 -0.24 -14.73
C SER A 52 -40.25 0.46 -14.07
N TYR A 53 -39.41 -0.26 -13.31
CA TYR A 53 -38.19 0.32 -12.73
C TYR A 53 -37.03 0.35 -13.74
N PHE A 54 -37.02 -0.59 -14.68
CA PHE A 54 -35.96 -0.71 -15.68
C PHE A 54 -36.13 0.28 -16.84
N THR A 55 -37.36 0.62 -17.23
CA THR A 55 -37.62 1.41 -18.44
C THR A 55 -37.63 2.93 -18.25
N SER A 56 -36.98 3.48 -17.23
CA SER A 56 -36.79 4.95 -17.13
C SER A 56 -35.33 5.40 -17.11
N ILE A 57 -34.38 4.49 -17.35
CA ILE A 57 -32.99 4.89 -17.56
C ILE A 57 -32.78 5.00 -19.07
N ASP A 58 -32.74 6.23 -19.57
CA ASP A 58 -32.24 6.50 -20.91
C ASP A 58 -30.82 5.93 -21.01
N ASN A 59 -30.68 4.84 -21.79
CA ASN A 59 -29.44 4.06 -21.91
C ASN A 59 -28.23 4.90 -22.32
N GLY A 60 -28.42 6.13 -22.83
CA GLY A 60 -27.33 7.08 -23.06
C GLY A 60 -26.80 7.74 -21.78
N ARG A 61 -27.69 8.30 -20.94
CA ARG A 61 -27.31 9.13 -19.79
C ARG A 61 -26.60 8.34 -18.67
N PHE A 62 -26.98 7.08 -18.46
CA PHE A 62 -26.35 6.24 -17.43
C PHE A 62 -24.99 5.70 -17.86
N GLN A 63 -24.81 5.40 -19.15
CA GLN A 63 -23.51 5.03 -19.72
C GLN A 63 -22.51 6.19 -19.62
N ASP A 64 -22.97 7.42 -19.84
CA ASP A 64 -22.15 8.61 -19.66
C ASP A 64 -21.71 8.80 -18.20
N LEU A 65 -22.57 8.53 -17.22
CA LEU A 65 -22.23 8.61 -15.79
C LEU A 65 -21.24 7.51 -15.36
N ILE A 66 -21.38 6.29 -15.88
CA ILE A 66 -20.40 5.22 -15.63
C ILE A 66 -19.04 5.59 -16.25
N LYS A 67 -19.04 6.14 -17.46
CA LYS A 67 -17.81 6.60 -18.13
C LYS A 67 -17.15 7.74 -17.36
N LEU A 68 -17.91 8.72 -16.89
CA LEU A 68 -17.39 9.80 -16.03
C LEU A 68 -16.80 9.27 -14.72
N GLN A 69 -17.42 8.24 -14.12
CA GLN A 69 -16.91 7.59 -12.92
C GLN A 69 -15.60 6.84 -13.19
N LEU A 70 -15.50 6.16 -14.33
CA LEU A 70 -14.27 5.47 -14.78
C LEU A 70 -13.15 6.46 -15.12
N ASP A 71 -13.47 7.55 -15.81
CA ASP A 71 -12.51 8.60 -16.17
C ASP A 71 -12.01 9.34 -14.92
N LEU A 72 -12.90 9.59 -13.94
CA LEU A 72 -12.52 10.14 -12.64
C LEU A 72 -11.68 9.15 -11.83
N GLN A 73 -12.01 7.86 -11.82
CA GLN A 73 -11.18 6.83 -11.19
C GLN A 73 -9.81 6.68 -11.86
N ALA A 74 -9.72 6.82 -13.19
CA ALA A 74 -8.46 6.84 -13.92
C ALA A 74 -7.65 8.11 -13.64
N ALA A 75 -8.31 9.26 -13.48
CA ALA A 75 -7.67 10.51 -13.08
C ALA A 75 -7.23 10.53 -11.61
N LEU A 76 -7.93 9.77 -10.74
CA LEU A 76 -7.59 9.56 -9.33
C LEU A 76 -6.65 8.36 -9.12
N SER A 77 -6.46 7.52 -10.14
CA SER A 77 -5.45 6.47 -10.15
C SER A 77 -4.11 7.16 -9.95
N SER A 78 -3.55 7.01 -8.76
CA SER A 78 -2.36 7.77 -8.40
C SER A 78 -1.28 7.46 -9.44
N SER A 79 -0.69 8.51 -10.00
CA SER A 79 0.43 8.35 -10.93
C SER A 79 1.62 7.80 -10.16
N VAL A 80 1.69 6.46 -10.04
CA VAL A 80 2.80 5.76 -9.40
C VAL A 80 4.04 5.98 -10.25
N ILE A 81 5.06 6.61 -9.68
CA ILE A 81 6.33 6.80 -10.39
C ILE A 81 7.15 5.50 -10.32
N THR A 82 7.79 5.13 -11.42
CA THR A 82 8.73 3.99 -11.41
C THR A 82 10.15 4.53 -11.27
N VAL A 83 10.92 3.97 -10.35
CA VAL A 83 12.28 4.38 -10.02
C VAL A 83 13.18 3.15 -10.14
N SER A 84 13.90 3.01 -11.25
CA SER A 84 14.83 1.90 -11.47
C SER A 84 16.20 2.23 -10.90
N VAL A 85 16.87 1.26 -10.28
CA VAL A 85 18.26 1.43 -9.82
C VAL A 85 19.24 1.77 -10.95
N ASP A 86 18.93 1.34 -12.18
CA ASP A 86 19.73 1.64 -13.37
C ASP A 86 19.75 3.15 -13.70
N ASP A 87 18.62 3.84 -13.47
CA ASP A 87 18.50 5.29 -13.72
C ASP A 87 19.39 6.12 -12.78
N PHE A 88 19.88 5.49 -11.70
CA PHE A 88 20.76 6.10 -10.69
C PHE A 88 22.20 5.59 -10.78
N GLY A 89 22.55 4.88 -11.87
CA GLY A 89 23.90 4.49 -12.21
C GLY A 89 24.33 3.11 -11.72
N ALA A 90 23.38 2.23 -11.39
CA ALA A 90 23.69 0.83 -11.11
C ALA A 90 24.14 0.13 -12.42
N LYS A 91 25.28 -0.57 -12.38
CA LYS A 91 25.93 -1.13 -13.57
C LYS A 91 25.82 -2.64 -13.67
N ALA A 92 25.81 -3.34 -12.53
CA ALA A 92 25.88 -4.80 -12.49
C ALA A 92 27.11 -5.37 -13.24
N ASP A 93 28.25 -4.68 -13.17
CA ASP A 93 29.52 -5.06 -13.80
C ASP A 93 30.53 -5.68 -12.80
N GLY A 94 30.06 -6.03 -11.60
CA GLY A 94 30.88 -6.52 -10.49
C GLY A 94 31.51 -5.42 -9.64
N THR A 95 31.28 -4.13 -9.97
CA THR A 95 31.60 -3.02 -9.08
C THR A 95 30.47 -2.74 -8.09
N ASP A 96 30.79 -2.05 -6.99
CA ASP A 96 29.82 -1.76 -5.93
C ASP A 96 28.75 -0.76 -6.40
N ASP A 97 27.51 -1.23 -6.48
CA ASP A 97 26.33 -0.47 -6.92
C ASP A 97 25.56 0.17 -5.75
N THR A 98 26.06 0.06 -4.51
CA THR A 98 25.41 0.54 -3.28
C THR A 98 24.89 1.97 -3.40
N GLN A 99 25.70 2.88 -3.94
CA GLN A 99 25.32 4.30 -4.04
C GLN A 99 24.17 4.55 -5.01
N ALA A 100 24.06 3.75 -6.08
CA ALA A 100 22.93 3.84 -7.01
C ALA A 100 21.63 3.42 -6.31
N PHE A 101 21.67 2.31 -5.55
CA PHE A 101 20.53 1.84 -4.76
C PHE A 101 20.09 2.85 -3.70
N VAL A 102 21.02 3.48 -2.99
CA VAL A 102 20.71 4.53 -2.00
C VAL A 102 20.03 5.74 -2.66
N LYS A 103 20.50 6.17 -3.82
CA LYS A 103 19.91 7.33 -4.53
C LYS A 103 18.52 7.00 -5.07
N ALA A 104 18.37 5.83 -5.70
CA ALA A 104 17.09 5.35 -6.18
C ALA A 104 16.07 5.21 -5.03
N TRP A 105 16.49 4.68 -3.88
CA TRP A 105 15.63 4.56 -2.70
C TRP A 105 15.15 5.94 -2.21
N LYS A 106 16.07 6.91 -2.10
CA LYS A 106 15.72 8.28 -1.67
C LYS A 106 14.72 8.92 -2.62
N ALA A 107 14.92 8.79 -3.93
CA ALA A 107 14.02 9.34 -4.93
C ALA A 107 12.62 8.71 -4.88
N ALA A 108 12.55 7.38 -4.76
CA ALA A 108 11.29 6.67 -4.60
C ALA A 108 10.57 7.06 -3.29
N CYS A 109 11.32 7.15 -2.18
CA CYS A 109 10.77 7.44 -0.86
C CYS A 109 10.27 8.89 -0.73
N SER A 110 10.83 9.84 -1.48
CA SER A 110 10.36 11.23 -1.54
C SER A 110 9.23 11.48 -2.56
N ALA A 111 8.67 10.43 -3.17
CA ALA A 111 7.59 10.59 -4.13
C ALA A 111 6.29 10.98 -3.41
N LYS A 112 5.49 11.87 -4.02
CA LYS A 112 4.23 12.38 -3.41
C LYS A 112 2.99 11.54 -3.70
N LEU A 113 2.96 10.82 -4.82
CA LEU A 113 1.75 10.15 -5.33
C LEU A 113 1.86 8.62 -5.31
N GLY A 114 2.95 8.06 -4.79
CA GLY A 114 3.28 6.64 -4.81
C GLY A 114 4.48 6.35 -5.69
N ALA A 115 5.31 5.38 -5.30
CA ALA A 115 6.48 4.97 -6.06
C ALA A 115 6.65 3.46 -6.13
N MET A 116 7.20 2.99 -7.25
CA MET A 116 7.66 1.63 -7.46
C MET A 116 9.18 1.65 -7.62
N PHE A 117 9.89 1.19 -6.59
CA PHE A 117 11.33 0.98 -6.62
C PHE A 117 11.63 -0.35 -7.32
N VAL A 118 12.39 -0.32 -8.43
CA VAL A 118 12.60 -1.48 -9.30
C VAL A 118 14.06 -1.88 -9.36
N VAL A 119 14.32 -3.17 -9.12
CA VAL A 119 15.57 -3.85 -9.48
C VAL A 119 15.29 -4.68 -10.75
N PRO A 120 15.84 -4.28 -11.91
CA PRO A 120 15.64 -4.98 -13.18
C PRO A 120 16.07 -6.45 -13.14
N LYS A 121 15.36 -7.29 -13.91
CA LYS A 121 15.71 -8.69 -14.11
C LYS A 121 16.96 -8.84 -14.99
N GLY A 122 17.64 -9.98 -14.87
CA GLY A 122 18.75 -10.32 -15.78
C GLY A 122 20.09 -9.65 -15.42
N LYS A 123 20.19 -9.06 -14.22
CA LYS A 123 21.38 -8.36 -13.73
C LYS A 123 21.72 -8.80 -12.31
N SER A 124 23.02 -8.87 -12.01
CA SER A 124 23.55 -9.18 -10.68
C SER A 124 24.30 -7.98 -10.14
N TYR A 125 23.70 -7.30 -9.16
CA TYR A 125 24.27 -6.11 -8.54
C TYR A 125 25.09 -6.49 -7.31
N LEU A 126 26.30 -5.95 -7.18
CA LEU A 126 27.11 -6.10 -5.99
C LEU A 126 26.77 -4.96 -5.02
N LEU A 127 26.34 -5.31 -3.80
CA LEU A 127 25.99 -4.34 -2.77
C LEU A 127 26.76 -4.63 -1.49
N THR A 128 27.26 -3.58 -0.87
CA THR A 128 27.58 -3.61 0.55
C THR A 128 26.27 -3.60 1.37
N PRO A 129 26.28 -4.05 2.63
CA PRO A 129 25.08 -4.04 3.46
C PRO A 129 24.47 -2.63 3.54
N ILE A 130 23.23 -2.50 3.06
CA ILE A 130 22.48 -1.24 3.07
C ILE A 130 21.19 -1.39 3.87
N LYS A 131 20.79 -0.29 4.51
CA LYS A 131 19.50 -0.17 5.20
C LYS A 131 18.65 0.85 4.47
N PHE A 132 17.50 0.39 3.98
CA PHE A 132 16.45 1.25 3.49
C PHE A 132 15.58 1.73 4.66
N SER A 133 15.50 3.04 4.85
CA SER A 133 14.74 3.65 5.94
C SER A 133 13.97 4.87 5.45
N GLY A 134 12.81 5.10 6.06
CA GLY A 134 11.97 6.27 5.86
C GLY A 134 12.30 7.44 6.79
N PRO A 135 11.37 8.40 6.97
CA PRO A 135 9.97 8.36 6.51
C PRO A 135 9.83 8.54 4.99
N CYS A 136 8.88 7.83 4.37
CA CYS A 136 8.51 8.05 2.96
C CYS A 136 7.24 8.87 2.86
N GLU A 137 7.14 9.73 1.84
CA GLU A 137 6.04 10.67 1.66
C GLU A 137 4.76 10.01 1.13
N SER A 138 4.88 8.83 0.53
CA SER A 138 3.76 8.05 0.00
C SER A 138 4.07 6.54 0.01
N ASN A 139 3.10 5.75 -0.45
CA ASN A 139 3.24 4.31 -0.59
C ASN A 139 4.39 3.95 -1.55
N LEU A 140 5.30 3.11 -1.08
CA LEU A 140 6.44 2.62 -1.85
C LEU A 140 6.34 1.10 -2.01
N ILE A 141 6.34 0.63 -3.26
CA ILE A 141 6.40 -0.79 -3.61
C ILE A 141 7.82 -1.12 -4.05
N MET A 142 8.45 -2.10 -3.40
CA MET A 142 9.76 -2.61 -3.81
C MET A 142 9.58 -3.85 -4.69
N GLN A 143 9.99 -3.77 -5.95
CA GLN A 143 9.95 -4.87 -6.90
C GLN A 143 11.36 -5.36 -7.21
N VAL A 144 11.73 -6.51 -6.64
CA VAL A 144 12.95 -7.22 -6.99
C VAL A 144 12.60 -8.31 -7.99
N ARG A 145 13.10 -8.20 -9.22
CA ARG A 145 12.88 -9.24 -10.24
C ARG A 145 14.07 -10.19 -10.22
N LEU A 146 13.81 -11.43 -9.78
CA LEU A 146 14.82 -12.49 -9.73
C LEU A 146 15.26 -12.91 -11.15
N ILE A 147 16.49 -13.43 -11.21
CA ILE A 147 17.17 -13.94 -12.41
C ILE A 147 16.73 -15.37 -12.72
#